data_AF-A0A5B8CDF5-F1
#
_entry.id   AF-A0A5B8CDF5-F1
#
_cell.length_a   1.000
_cell.length_b   1.000
_cell.length_c   1.000
_cell.angle_alpha   90.00
_cell.angle_beta   90.00
_cell.angle_gamma   90.00
#
_symmetry.space_group_name_H-M   'P 1'
#
loop_
_entity.id
_entity.type
_entity.pdbx_description
1 polymer ?
#
loop_
_entity_poly.entity_id
_entity_poly.type
_entity_poly.pdbx_seq_one_letter_code
_entity_poly.pdbx_strand_id
1 'polypeptide(L)'
;MWPAVEWILYPRSQHERPRGYGRDFEAAIRNRKDYVEGPLEDVLGGVDYVTKQFGIPKSRLALAGFSYGGILTAYAASNVHAFRAAMSMEGVVDFYSRALLEYGGPNQRAADANMGYGNPYDIGERARLLSQSPLSSIDGLQTPVLLECGESSLGPTDCLKFFRTGNSRGSAPVELAIYPRTGHRILEPALRLDSAKRQVEWLRKWIPTSPLDTEDEDCQWLQ
;
A
#
# COMPACT_ATOMS: atom_id res chain seq x y z
N MET A 1 -2.92 31.18 3.42
CA MET A 1 -2.78 30.64 4.79
C MET A 1 -3.46 29.28 4.77
N TRP A 2 -2.69 28.18 4.72
CA TRP A 2 -3.20 26.81 4.59
C TRP A 2 -3.20 26.17 5.98
N PRO A 3 -4.36 25.89 6.63
CA PRO A 3 -4.41 25.09 7.84
C PRO A 3 -4.85 23.65 7.51
N ALA A 4 -4.28 23.06 6.46
CA ALA A 4 -4.26 21.62 6.33
C ALA A 4 -2.99 21.15 7.05
N VAL A 5 -3.12 20.75 8.30
CA VAL A 5 -2.06 19.98 8.96
C VAL A 5 -2.08 18.60 8.30
N GLU A 6 -1.41 18.49 7.16
CA GLU A 6 -1.13 17.23 6.47
C GLU A 6 -0.06 16.50 7.28
N TRP A 7 -0.49 15.60 8.17
CA TRP A 7 0.41 14.59 8.70
C TRP A 7 0.51 13.46 7.68
N ILE A 8 1.37 13.64 6.67
CA ILE A 8 1.90 12.49 5.94
C ILE A 8 2.85 11.80 6.92
N LEU A 9 2.34 10.79 7.63
CA LEU A 9 3.19 9.84 8.34
C LEU A 9 3.95 9.04 7.28
N TYR A 10 5.07 9.60 6.84
CA TYR A 10 6.16 8.81 6.30
C TYR A 10 6.84 8.23 7.53
N PRO A 11 6.65 6.95 7.92
CA PRO A 11 7.65 6.31 8.74
C PRO A 11 8.93 6.45 7.93
N ARG A 12 9.81 7.36 8.36
CA ARG A 12 11.11 7.53 7.75
C ARG A 12 11.80 6.21 8.02
N SER A 13 11.73 5.27 7.07
CA SER A 13 12.73 4.23 7.00
C SER A 13 14.01 5.00 6.75
N GLN A 14 14.78 5.18 7.84
CA GLN A 14 16.19 5.47 7.67
C GLN A 14 16.70 4.44 6.67
N HIS A 15 17.64 4.85 5.83
CA HIS A 15 18.12 4.13 4.65
C HIS A 15 18.86 2.81 4.95
N GLU A 16 18.46 2.13 5.99
CA GLU A 16 18.99 0.92 6.50
C GLU A 16 17.79 0.11 6.99
N ARG A 17 17.81 -1.19 6.73
CA ARG A 17 16.95 -2.22 7.33
C ARG A 17 16.61 -1.90 8.80
N PRO A 18 15.57 -2.48 9.43
CA PRO A 18 15.28 -2.32 10.86
C PRO A 18 16.40 -2.88 11.78
N ARG A 19 17.62 -2.35 11.65
CA ARG A 19 18.90 -2.75 12.26
C ARG A 19 19.13 -2.06 13.61
N GLY A 20 18.22 -1.18 14.02
CA GLY A 20 18.32 -0.43 15.29
C GLY A 20 17.80 -1.17 16.51
N TYR A 21 17.06 -2.28 16.34
CA TYR A 21 16.33 -2.96 17.41
C TYR A 21 16.77 -4.42 17.63
N GLY A 22 17.91 -4.81 17.06
CA GLY A 22 18.48 -6.16 17.18
C GLY A 22 18.03 -7.13 16.09
N ARG A 23 18.73 -8.27 16.00
CA ARG A 23 18.52 -9.27 14.94
C ARG A 23 17.17 -9.98 15.03
N ASP A 24 16.67 -10.16 16.25
CA ASP A 24 15.37 -10.81 16.46
C ASP A 24 14.22 -9.96 15.93
N PHE A 25 14.31 -8.64 16.11
CA PHE A 25 13.35 -7.70 15.53
C PHE A 25 13.45 -7.68 13.99
N GLU A 26 14.66 -7.59 13.42
CA GLU A 26 14.86 -7.64 11.95
C GLU A 26 14.32 -8.95 11.34
N ALA A 27 14.43 -10.06 12.07
CA ALA A 27 13.99 -11.36 11.61
C ALA A 27 12.51 -11.68 11.91
N ALA A 28 11.80 -10.85 12.70
CA ALA A 28 10.48 -11.18 13.22
C ALA A 28 9.45 -11.52 12.13
N ILE A 29 9.36 -10.67 11.10
CA ILE A 29 8.50 -10.86 9.91
C ILE A 29 8.76 -12.22 9.26
N ARG A 30 10.04 -12.51 9.00
CA ARG A 30 10.46 -13.76 8.34
C ARG A 30 10.23 -14.98 9.23
N ASN A 31 10.54 -14.88 10.52
CA ASN A 31 10.40 -15.99 11.46
C ASN A 31 8.93 -16.37 11.66
N ARG A 32 8.03 -15.40 11.64
CA ARG A 32 6.58 -15.61 11.71
C ARG A 32 5.95 -15.95 10.36
N LYS A 33 6.69 -15.75 9.25
CA LYS A 33 6.20 -15.79 7.87
C LYS A 33 4.98 -14.89 7.66
N ASP A 34 4.92 -13.78 8.37
CA ASP A 34 3.84 -12.79 8.31
C ASP A 34 4.41 -11.49 7.74
N TYR A 35 4.18 -11.31 6.44
CA TYR A 35 4.76 -10.22 5.65
C TYR A 35 3.80 -9.05 5.49
N VAL A 36 2.58 -9.10 6.05
CA VAL A 36 1.56 -8.10 5.77
C VAL A 36 0.72 -7.74 6.99
N GLU A 37 0.16 -8.72 7.69
CA GLU A 37 -0.82 -8.48 8.77
C GLU A 37 -0.15 -7.83 9.98
N GLY A 38 0.83 -8.49 10.60
CA GLY A 38 1.58 -7.94 11.74
C GLY A 38 2.28 -6.61 11.44
N PRO A 39 2.99 -6.47 10.30
CA PRO A 39 3.56 -5.18 9.91
C PRO A 39 2.51 -4.06 9.74
N LEU A 40 1.30 -4.39 9.26
CA LEU A 40 0.21 -3.42 9.18
C LEU A 40 -0.36 -3.10 10.57
N GLU A 41 -0.49 -4.08 11.47
CA GLU A 41 -0.90 -3.85 12.86
C GLU A 41 0.03 -2.86 13.57
N ASP A 42 1.35 -2.99 13.39
CA ASP A 42 2.33 -2.05 13.94
C ASP A 42 2.11 -0.61 13.41
N VAL A 43 1.82 -0.48 12.10
CA VAL A 43 1.49 0.82 11.48
C VAL A 43 0.20 1.38 12.06
N LEU A 44 -0.85 0.56 12.18
CA LEU A 44 -2.14 0.98 12.72
C LEU A 44 -2.06 1.37 14.20
N GLY A 45 -1.23 0.68 14.99
CA GLY A 45 -0.96 1.06 16.38
C GLY A 45 -0.30 2.44 16.50
N GLY A 46 0.65 2.75 15.60
CA GLY A 46 1.24 4.08 15.50
C GLY A 46 0.23 5.16 15.11
N VAL A 47 -0.63 4.88 14.11
CA VAL A 47 -1.72 5.78 13.68
C VAL A 47 -2.71 6.01 14.82
N ASP A 48 -3.14 4.96 15.52
CA ASP A 48 -4.06 5.05 16.66
C ASP A 48 -3.46 5.89 17.80
N TYR A 49 -2.19 5.69 18.13
CA TYR A 49 -1.49 6.50 19.13
C TYR A 49 -1.47 7.99 18.76
N VAL A 50 -1.03 8.33 17.54
CA VAL A 50 -0.92 9.72 17.09
C VAL A 50 -2.31 10.37 17.00
N THR A 51 -3.31 9.67 16.46
CA THR A 51 -4.66 10.21 16.31
C THR A 51 -5.30 10.50 17.67
N LYS A 52 -5.14 9.62 18.65
CA LYS A 52 -5.61 9.85 20.03
C LYS A 52 -4.85 11.00 20.71
N GLN A 53 -3.52 11.01 20.59
CA GLN A 53 -2.67 12.01 21.25
C GLN A 53 -2.93 13.43 20.77
N PHE A 54 -3.23 13.60 19.48
CA PHE A 54 -3.41 14.92 18.85
C PHE A 54 -4.85 15.22 18.43
N GLY A 55 -5.82 14.35 18.75
CA GLY A 55 -7.23 14.54 18.40
C GLY A 55 -7.50 14.59 16.89
N ILE A 56 -6.76 13.82 16.09
CA ILE A 56 -6.91 13.81 14.62
C ILE A 56 -8.12 12.93 14.25
N PRO A 57 -9.16 13.48 13.60
CA PRO A 57 -10.32 12.69 13.22
C PRO A 57 -9.99 11.70 12.10
N LYS A 58 -10.61 10.52 12.13
CA LYS A 58 -10.43 9.48 11.11
C LYS A 58 -10.78 9.95 9.70
N SER A 59 -11.72 10.90 9.58
CA SER A 59 -12.10 11.53 8.30
C SER A 59 -10.96 12.27 7.60
N ARG A 60 -9.84 12.52 8.29
CA ARG A 60 -8.66 13.21 7.75
C ARG A 60 -7.46 12.28 7.54
N LEU A 61 -7.65 10.97 7.64
CA LEU A 61 -6.55 10.01 7.48
C LEU A 61 -6.44 9.52 6.05
N ALA A 62 -5.24 9.59 5.51
CA ALA A 62 -4.87 8.94 4.26
C ALA A 62 -3.66 8.03 4.50
N LEU A 63 -3.55 6.96 3.71
CA LEU A 63 -2.42 6.05 3.74
C LEU A 63 -1.65 6.14 2.42
N ALA A 64 -0.34 6.24 2.49
CA ALA A 64 0.50 6.25 1.29
C ALA A 64 1.76 5.43 1.52
N GLY A 65 2.17 4.67 0.50
CA GLY A 65 3.33 3.82 0.62
C GLY A 65 3.92 3.42 -0.72
N PHE A 66 5.23 3.21 -0.71
CA PHE A 66 6.02 2.86 -1.88
C PHE A 66 6.71 1.50 -1.67
N SER A 67 6.75 0.66 -2.71
CA SER A 67 7.36 -0.68 -2.67
C SER A 67 6.69 -1.55 -1.60
N TYR A 68 7.41 -2.03 -0.58
CA TYR A 68 6.80 -2.75 0.56
C TYR A 68 5.71 -1.92 1.26
N GLY A 69 5.85 -0.59 1.37
CA GLY A 69 4.78 0.27 1.85
C GLY A 69 3.57 0.32 0.92
N GLY A 70 3.78 0.14 -0.39
CA GLY A 70 2.72 0.01 -1.38
C GLY A 70 1.93 -1.29 -1.18
N ILE A 71 2.61 -2.39 -0.86
CA ILE A 71 1.98 -3.66 -0.48
C ILE A 71 1.05 -3.45 0.71
N LEU A 72 1.58 -2.88 1.81
CA LEU A 72 0.79 -2.62 3.02
C LEU A 72 -0.38 -1.67 2.73
N THR A 73 -0.17 -0.64 1.90
CA THR A 73 -1.22 0.30 1.50
C THR A 73 -2.34 -0.39 0.73
N ALA A 74 -2.00 -1.22 -0.26
CA ALA A 74 -2.98 -1.96 -1.05
C ALA A 74 -3.74 -2.98 -0.20
N TYR A 75 -3.05 -3.68 0.72
CA TYR A 75 -3.70 -4.62 1.64
C TYR A 75 -4.64 -3.89 2.61
N ALA A 76 -4.18 -2.78 3.20
CA ALA A 76 -4.98 -1.99 4.13
C ALA A 76 -6.24 -1.42 3.48
N ALA A 77 -6.17 -0.99 2.21
CA ALA A 77 -7.32 -0.44 1.49
C ALA A 77 -8.53 -1.42 1.41
N SER A 78 -8.24 -2.72 1.46
CA SER A 78 -9.23 -3.80 1.41
C SER A 78 -9.57 -4.43 2.75
N ASN A 79 -8.70 -4.32 3.76
CA ASN A 79 -8.88 -5.01 5.04
C ASN A 79 -9.13 -4.05 6.22
N VAL A 80 -8.98 -2.74 6.02
CA VAL A 80 -9.07 -1.74 7.09
C VAL A 80 -9.91 -0.55 6.65
N HIS A 81 -10.79 -0.06 7.54
CA HIS A 81 -11.72 1.03 7.26
C HIS A 81 -11.40 2.32 8.05
N ALA A 82 -10.10 2.56 8.28
CA ALA A 82 -9.61 3.71 9.03
C ALA A 82 -9.19 4.89 8.16
N PHE A 83 -8.99 4.68 6.85
CA PHE A 83 -8.45 5.67 5.92
C PHE A 83 -9.50 6.09 4.91
N ARG A 84 -9.50 7.38 4.59
CA ARG A 84 -10.43 7.97 3.62
C ARG A 84 -9.90 7.93 2.18
N ALA A 85 -8.58 7.80 2.03
CA ALA A 85 -7.89 7.65 0.76
C ALA A 85 -6.60 6.83 0.94
N ALA A 86 -6.21 6.09 -0.09
CA ALA A 86 -4.97 5.34 -0.17
C ALA A 86 -4.18 5.67 -1.45
N MET A 87 -2.85 5.66 -1.36
CA MET A 87 -1.93 5.86 -2.49
C MET A 87 -0.85 4.78 -2.47
N SER A 88 -1.00 3.76 -3.31
CA SER A 88 -0.10 2.60 -3.37
C SER A 88 0.80 2.69 -4.59
N MET A 89 2.10 2.87 -4.35
CA MET A 89 3.11 3.00 -5.39
C MET A 89 3.99 1.75 -5.42
N GLU A 90 4.18 1.14 -6.60
CA GLU A 90 5.14 0.02 -6.79
C GLU A 90 4.93 -1.19 -5.85
N GLY A 91 3.70 -1.40 -5.36
CA GLY A 91 3.34 -2.51 -4.47
C GLY A 91 3.05 -3.79 -5.25
N VAL A 92 3.58 -4.92 -4.76
CA VAL A 92 3.20 -6.26 -5.23
C VAL A 92 1.84 -6.62 -4.63
N VAL A 93 0.86 -6.97 -5.46
CA VAL A 93 -0.50 -7.29 -4.99
C VAL A 93 -0.83 -8.78 -5.05
N ASP A 94 0.00 -9.55 -5.74
CA ASP A 94 -0.16 -10.99 -5.94
C ASP A 94 1.18 -11.70 -5.69
N PHE A 95 1.38 -12.12 -4.44
CA PHE A 95 2.62 -12.77 -4.00
C PHE A 95 2.83 -14.12 -4.66
N TYR A 96 1.74 -14.83 -4.99
CA TYR A 96 1.85 -16.13 -5.67
C TYR A 96 2.39 -15.96 -7.09
N SER A 97 1.83 -15.03 -7.86
CA SER A 97 2.37 -14.67 -9.17
C SER A 97 3.82 -14.19 -9.08
N ARG A 98 4.15 -13.42 -8.05
CA ARG A 98 5.51 -12.92 -7.86
C ARG A 98 6.50 -14.03 -7.54
N ALA A 99 6.10 -15.00 -6.71
CA ALA A 99 6.88 -16.19 -6.41
C ALA A 99 7.16 -17.02 -7.67
N LEU A 100 6.14 -17.22 -8.53
CA LEU A 100 6.30 -17.94 -9.79
C LEU A 100 7.32 -17.29 -10.74
N LEU A 101 7.36 -15.95 -10.80
CA LEU A 101 8.32 -15.21 -11.63
C LEU A 101 9.77 -15.36 -11.13
N GLU A 102 9.96 -15.48 -9.82
CA GLU A 102 11.28 -15.56 -9.20
C GLU A 102 11.80 -17.00 -9.10
N TYR A 103 10.91 -17.99 -9.07
CA TYR A 103 11.26 -19.39 -8.87
C TYR A 103 12.11 -19.95 -10.01
N GLY A 104 13.25 -20.55 -9.67
CA GLY A 104 14.25 -21.05 -10.63
C GLY A 104 15.08 -19.94 -11.30
N GLY A 105 14.77 -18.67 -11.03
CA GLY A 105 15.47 -17.52 -11.58
C GLY A 105 16.72 -17.11 -10.80
N PRO A 106 17.54 -16.20 -11.35
CA PRO A 106 18.77 -15.74 -10.71
C PRO A 106 18.53 -14.99 -9.37
N ASN A 107 17.32 -14.46 -9.19
CA ASN A 107 16.94 -13.66 -8.03
C ASN A 107 16.20 -14.45 -6.94
N GLN A 108 15.91 -15.75 -7.16
CA GLN A 108 15.10 -16.56 -6.25
C GLN A 108 15.58 -16.45 -4.79
N ARG A 109 16.88 -16.63 -4.54
CA ARG A 109 17.45 -16.60 -3.19
C ARG A 109 17.20 -15.27 -2.47
N ALA A 110 17.29 -14.15 -3.20
CA ALA A 110 17.04 -12.83 -2.63
C ALA A 110 15.54 -12.63 -2.39
N ALA A 111 14.69 -13.10 -3.32
CA ALA A 111 13.25 -13.02 -3.21
C ALA A 111 12.74 -13.85 -2.00
N ASP A 112 13.27 -15.04 -1.81
CA ASP A 112 12.99 -15.90 -0.64
C ASP A 112 13.47 -15.28 0.67
N ALA A 113 14.68 -14.72 0.69
CA ALA A 113 15.22 -14.10 1.89
C ALA A 113 14.44 -12.85 2.35
N ASN A 114 13.90 -12.07 1.39
CA ASN A 114 13.24 -10.81 1.65
C ASN A 114 11.73 -10.94 1.86
N MET A 115 11.05 -11.73 1.02
CA MET A 115 9.59 -11.84 0.99
C MET A 115 9.08 -13.25 1.30
N GLY A 116 10.00 -14.20 1.56
CA GLY A 116 9.65 -15.56 1.96
C GLY A 116 8.91 -16.34 0.88
N TYR A 117 9.12 -16.08 -0.41
CA TYR A 117 8.31 -16.70 -1.47
C TYR A 117 8.34 -18.23 -1.44
N GLY A 118 9.50 -18.84 -1.18
CA GLY A 118 9.63 -20.28 -1.02
C GLY A 118 9.32 -21.04 -2.31
N ASN A 119 8.81 -22.27 -2.18
CA ASN A 119 8.40 -23.08 -3.32
C ASN A 119 6.92 -22.86 -3.65
N PRO A 120 6.54 -22.15 -4.73
CA PRO A 120 5.15 -21.88 -5.06
C PRO A 120 4.37 -23.14 -5.50
N TYR A 121 5.06 -24.26 -5.78
CA TYR A 121 4.42 -25.54 -6.09
C TYR A 121 4.03 -26.35 -4.85
N ASP A 122 4.56 -25.98 -3.67
CA ASP A 122 4.08 -26.53 -2.41
C ASP A 122 2.70 -25.96 -2.08
N ILE A 123 1.76 -26.83 -1.70
CA ILE A 123 0.36 -26.44 -1.45
C ILE A 123 0.27 -25.46 -0.26
N GLY A 124 1.06 -25.69 0.78
CA GLY A 124 1.08 -24.85 1.98
C GLY A 124 1.64 -23.46 1.70
N GLU A 125 2.78 -23.39 1.01
CA GLU A 125 3.37 -22.11 0.61
C GLU A 125 2.46 -21.35 -0.37
N ARG A 126 1.87 -22.03 -1.35
CA ARG A 126 0.88 -21.42 -2.26
C ARG A 126 -0.28 -20.80 -1.50
N ALA A 127 -0.87 -21.53 -0.54
CA ALA A 127 -1.97 -21.03 0.26
C ALA A 127 -1.56 -19.80 1.09
N ARG A 128 -0.37 -19.82 1.70
CA ARG A 128 0.17 -18.69 2.48
C ARG A 128 0.42 -17.45 1.62
N LEU A 129 0.99 -17.61 0.44
CA LEU A 129 1.23 -16.50 -0.49
C LEU A 129 -0.08 -15.85 -0.93
N LEU A 130 -1.08 -16.67 -1.25
CA LEU A 130 -2.41 -16.18 -1.60
C LEU A 130 -3.06 -15.46 -0.40
N SER A 131 -3.01 -16.02 0.81
CA SER A 131 -3.64 -15.39 1.99
C SER A 131 -3.05 -14.03 2.36
N GLN A 132 -1.79 -13.77 2.01
CA GLN A 132 -1.13 -12.49 2.25
C GLN A 132 -1.14 -11.55 1.05
N SER A 133 -1.67 -11.97 -0.10
CA SER A 133 -1.74 -11.13 -1.30
C SER A 133 -2.86 -10.07 -1.15
N PRO A 134 -2.58 -8.77 -1.32
CA PRO A 134 -3.61 -7.72 -1.32
C PRO A 134 -4.81 -8.03 -2.25
N LEU A 135 -4.55 -8.67 -3.40
CA LEU A 135 -5.59 -9.02 -4.37
C LEU A 135 -6.59 -10.06 -3.84
N SER A 136 -6.22 -10.88 -2.84
CA SER A 136 -7.10 -11.91 -2.28
C SER A 136 -8.22 -11.35 -1.41
N SER A 137 -8.04 -10.13 -0.88
CA SER A 137 -9.06 -9.45 -0.06
C SER A 137 -9.80 -8.36 -0.83
N ILE A 138 -9.67 -8.30 -2.16
CA ILE A 138 -10.14 -7.19 -2.98
C ILE A 138 -11.65 -6.90 -2.86
N ASP A 139 -12.45 -7.89 -2.46
CA ASP A 139 -13.89 -7.73 -2.21
C ASP A 139 -14.19 -6.78 -1.04
N GLY A 140 -13.26 -6.65 -0.10
CA GLY A 140 -13.33 -5.70 1.00
C GLY A 140 -12.85 -4.28 0.65
N LEU A 141 -12.49 -4.02 -0.60
CA LEU A 141 -11.98 -2.71 -1.04
C LEU A 141 -13.03 -1.60 -0.87
N GLN A 142 -12.88 -0.83 0.21
CA GLN A 142 -13.75 0.29 0.57
C GLN A 142 -13.00 1.64 0.63
N THR A 143 -11.66 1.62 0.57
CA THR A 143 -10.86 2.84 0.53
C THR A 143 -10.49 3.16 -0.92
N PRO A 144 -10.77 4.37 -1.45
CA PRO A 144 -10.31 4.77 -2.76
C PRO A 144 -8.79 4.68 -2.89
N VAL A 145 -8.28 4.10 -3.99
CA VAL A 145 -6.83 3.91 -4.20
C VAL A 145 -6.32 4.64 -5.45
N LEU A 146 -5.26 5.44 -5.30
CA LEU A 146 -4.40 5.85 -6.42
C LEU A 146 -3.23 4.86 -6.53
N LEU A 147 -3.07 4.24 -7.69
CA LEU A 147 -1.96 3.37 -8.03
C LEU A 147 -0.95 4.11 -8.91
N GLU A 148 0.33 4.01 -8.56
CA GLU A 148 1.42 4.52 -9.40
C GLU A 148 2.49 3.45 -9.60
N CYS A 149 2.84 3.18 -10.85
CA CYS A 149 3.90 2.22 -11.19
C CYS A 149 4.76 2.76 -12.34
N GLY A 150 6.04 2.41 -12.36
CA GLY A 150 6.96 2.71 -13.46
C GLY A 150 6.87 1.67 -14.57
N GLU A 151 6.83 2.13 -15.81
CA GLU A 151 6.67 1.30 -17.01
C GLU A 151 7.68 0.15 -17.13
N SER A 152 8.93 0.39 -16.74
CA SER A 152 10.02 -0.60 -16.81
C SER A 152 10.27 -1.31 -15.47
N SER A 153 9.41 -1.11 -14.47
CA SER A 153 9.47 -1.86 -13.21
C SER A 153 8.70 -3.19 -13.33
N LEU A 154 8.69 -3.98 -12.24
CA LEU A 154 7.80 -5.14 -12.14
C LEU A 154 6.36 -4.73 -11.72
N GLY A 155 6.16 -3.47 -11.35
CA GLY A 155 4.92 -2.90 -10.85
C GLY A 155 3.75 -2.86 -11.83
N PRO A 156 3.91 -2.57 -13.15
CA PRO A 156 2.77 -2.40 -14.06
C PRO A 156 1.81 -3.59 -14.09
N THR A 157 2.33 -4.82 -13.99
CA THR A 157 1.49 -6.03 -13.94
C THR A 157 0.65 -6.07 -12.66
N ASP A 158 1.25 -5.81 -11.50
CA ASP A 158 0.55 -5.76 -10.21
C ASP A 158 -0.45 -4.60 -10.14
N CYS A 159 -0.03 -3.40 -10.55
CA CYS A 159 -0.89 -2.22 -10.67
C CYS A 159 -2.11 -2.50 -11.56
N LEU A 160 -1.92 -3.12 -12.73
CA LEU A 160 -3.02 -3.42 -13.64
C LEU A 160 -3.99 -4.48 -13.07
N LYS A 161 -3.46 -5.51 -12.40
CA LYS A 161 -4.28 -6.51 -11.70
C LYS A 161 -5.16 -5.86 -10.64
N PHE A 162 -4.59 -5.03 -9.76
CA PHE A 162 -5.36 -4.37 -8.71
C PHE A 162 -6.35 -3.36 -9.28
N PHE A 163 -5.95 -2.56 -10.28
CA PHE A 163 -6.85 -1.60 -10.94
C PHE A 163 -8.08 -2.28 -11.55
N ARG A 164 -7.89 -3.37 -12.30
CA ARG A 164 -9.00 -4.07 -12.97
C ARG A 164 -9.89 -4.80 -11.97
N THR A 165 -9.29 -5.51 -11.02
CA THR A 165 -10.06 -6.30 -10.06
C THR A 165 -10.73 -5.41 -9.02
N GLY A 166 -10.04 -4.38 -8.53
CA GLY A 166 -10.57 -3.40 -7.58
C GLY A 166 -11.78 -2.66 -8.14
N ASN A 167 -11.71 -2.13 -9.37
CA ASN A 167 -12.86 -1.47 -9.99
C ASN A 167 -14.01 -2.42 -10.39
N SER A 168 -13.77 -3.74 -10.45
CA SER A 168 -14.83 -4.71 -10.81
C SER A 168 -15.45 -5.41 -9.62
N ARG A 169 -14.76 -5.48 -8.47
CA ARG A 169 -15.20 -6.22 -7.29
C ARG A 169 -15.30 -5.37 -6.02
N GLY A 170 -14.51 -4.32 -5.92
CA GLY A 170 -14.52 -3.39 -4.79
C GLY A 170 -15.67 -2.39 -4.88
N SER A 171 -16.01 -1.78 -3.74
CA SER A 171 -17.00 -0.69 -3.67
C SER A 171 -16.38 0.70 -3.83
N ALA A 172 -15.06 0.82 -3.67
CA ALA A 172 -14.34 2.08 -3.84
C ALA A 172 -13.55 2.14 -5.17
N PRO A 173 -13.41 3.33 -5.77
CA PRO A 173 -12.74 3.49 -7.05
C PRO A 173 -11.22 3.34 -6.93
N VAL A 174 -10.61 2.82 -7.99
CA VAL A 174 -9.15 2.74 -8.15
C VAL A 174 -8.74 3.52 -9.39
N GLU A 175 -7.81 4.47 -9.25
CA GLU A 175 -7.17 5.16 -10.37
C GLU A 175 -5.74 4.64 -10.57
N LEU A 176 -5.25 4.65 -11.81
CA LEU A 176 -3.94 4.10 -12.18
C LEU A 176 -3.14 5.08 -13.03
N ALA A 177 -1.91 5.36 -12.62
CA ALA A 177 -0.89 6.04 -13.42
C ALA A 177 0.31 5.11 -13.66
N ILE A 178 0.69 4.93 -14.93
CA ILE A 178 1.93 4.24 -15.31
C ILE A 178 2.90 5.29 -15.84
N TYR A 179 4.07 5.39 -15.21
CA TYR A 179 5.09 6.39 -15.52
C TYR A 179 6.06 5.88 -16.58
N PRO A 180 6.05 6.45 -17.81
CA PRO A 180 6.93 6.02 -18.88
C PRO A 180 8.39 6.31 -18.56
N ARG A 181 9.32 5.52 -19.09
CA ARG A 181 10.78 5.69 -18.88
C ARG A 181 11.22 5.65 -17.41
N THR A 182 10.40 5.07 -16.54
CA THR A 182 10.74 4.88 -15.13
C THR A 182 10.77 3.40 -14.79
N GLY A 183 11.75 3.02 -13.97
CA GLY A 183 11.79 1.70 -13.34
C GLY A 183 11.11 1.77 -11.98
N HIS A 184 11.67 1.06 -11.00
CA HIS A 184 11.10 1.05 -9.64
C HIS A 184 10.97 2.46 -9.04
N ARG A 185 11.84 3.42 -9.40
CA ARG A 185 11.77 4.81 -8.92
C ARG A 185 11.54 5.79 -10.06
N ILE A 186 10.74 6.82 -9.79
CA ILE A 186 10.57 7.99 -10.67
C ILE A 186 11.72 8.97 -10.39
N LEU A 187 12.66 9.10 -11.35
CA LEU A 187 13.84 9.96 -11.20
C LEU A 187 13.72 11.27 -11.99
N GLU A 188 13.09 11.25 -13.15
CA GLU A 188 12.92 12.44 -14.00
C GLU A 188 12.11 13.53 -13.26
N PRO A 189 12.65 14.76 -13.12
CA PRO A 189 11.97 15.82 -12.35
C PRO A 189 10.55 16.14 -12.83
N ALA A 190 10.31 16.12 -14.14
CA ALA A 190 8.99 16.37 -14.71
C ALA A 190 7.97 15.29 -14.30
N LEU A 191 8.38 14.01 -14.32
CA LEU A 191 7.53 12.90 -13.90
C LEU A 191 7.29 12.89 -12.39
N ARG A 192 8.30 13.27 -11.59
CA ARG A 192 8.13 13.45 -10.14
C ARG A 192 7.15 14.56 -9.80
N LEU A 193 7.17 15.66 -10.56
CA LEU A 193 6.22 16.76 -10.39
C LEU A 193 4.80 16.31 -10.76
N ASP A 194 4.63 15.54 -11.83
CA ASP A 194 3.33 14.97 -12.20
C ASP A 194 2.78 14.04 -11.10
N SER A 195 3.60 13.10 -10.62
CA SER A 195 3.25 12.22 -9.49
C SER A 195 2.84 13.00 -8.24
N ALA A 196 3.62 14.00 -7.84
CA ALA A 196 3.28 14.85 -6.70
C ALA A 196 1.95 15.59 -6.89
N LYS A 197 1.65 16.08 -8.11
CA LYS A 197 0.39 16.74 -8.42
C LYS A 197 -0.80 15.79 -8.28
N ARG A 198 -0.70 14.58 -8.87
CA ARG A 198 -1.76 13.56 -8.77
C ARG A 198 -2.02 13.15 -7.33
N GLN A 199 -0.97 12.95 -6.53
CA GLN A 199 -1.11 12.61 -5.12
C GLN A 199 -1.83 13.73 -4.33
N VAL A 200 -1.45 15.00 -4.55
CA VAL A 200 -2.13 16.13 -3.92
C VAL A 200 -3.58 16.26 -4.38
N GLU A 201 -3.86 16.08 -5.67
CA GLU A 201 -5.22 16.11 -6.22
C GLU A 201 -6.07 14.96 -5.66
N TRP A 202 -5.49 13.77 -5.51
CA TRP A 202 -6.13 12.62 -4.89
C TRP A 202 -6.52 12.89 -3.44
N LEU A 203 -5.60 13.46 -2.66
CA LEU A 203 -5.88 13.84 -1.27
C LEU A 203 -6.98 14.90 -1.21
N ARG A 204 -6.94 15.93 -2.06
CA ARG A 204 -7.99 16.97 -2.10
C ARG A 204 -9.36 16.42 -2.46
N LYS A 205 -9.42 15.41 -3.34
CA LYS A 205 -10.66 14.77 -3.77
C LYS A 205 -11.34 14.00 -2.65
N TRP A 206 -10.57 13.37 -1.77
CA TRP A 206 -11.10 12.42 -0.78
C TRP A 206 -11.04 12.90 0.66
N ILE A 207 -10.09 13.78 1.00
CA ILE A 207 -9.92 14.33 2.34
C ILE A 207 -10.64 15.68 2.44
N PRO A 208 -11.65 15.81 3.31
CA PRO A 208 -12.35 17.09 3.52
C PRO A 208 -11.38 18.19 3.94
N THR A 209 -11.51 19.36 3.33
CA THR A 209 -10.60 20.50 3.56
C THR A 209 -11.15 21.51 4.57
N SER A 210 -12.45 21.43 4.93
CA SER A 210 -13.09 22.25 5.96
C SER A 210 -13.66 21.39 7.10
N PRO A 211 -13.63 21.86 8.37
CA PRO A 211 -14.39 21.25 9.47
C PRO A 211 -15.91 21.26 9.28
N LEU A 212 -16.42 22.03 8.31
CA LEU A 212 -17.85 22.22 8.02
C LEU A 212 -18.37 21.35 6.85
N ASP A 213 -17.49 20.64 6.13
CA ASP A 213 -17.89 19.80 4.99
C ASP A 213 -18.38 18.40 5.43
N THR A 214 -18.83 18.25 6.68
CA THR A 214 -19.34 16.97 7.21
C THR A 214 -20.79 16.70 6.81
N GLU A 215 -21.44 17.60 6.09
CA GLU A 215 -22.78 17.42 5.52
C GLU A 215 -22.69 17.18 4.00
N ASP A 216 -21.96 16.15 3.58
CA ASP A 216 -22.16 15.57 2.25
C ASP A 216 -23.34 14.59 2.34
N GLU A 217 -24.53 15.07 1.94
CA GLU A 217 -25.77 14.30 1.80
C GLU A 217 -25.67 13.11 0.81
N ASP A 218 -24.53 12.96 0.11
CA ASP A 218 -24.27 11.91 -0.88
C ASP A 218 -23.51 10.67 -0.34
N CYS A 219 -23.14 10.63 0.95
CA CYS A 219 -22.49 9.46 1.56
C CYS A 219 -23.52 8.43 2.10
N GLN A 220 -24.28 7.77 1.22
CA GLN A 220 -25.25 6.73 1.59
C GLN A 220 -24.64 5.32 1.85
N TRP A 221 -23.34 5.18 2.10
CA TRP A 221 -22.68 3.87 2.30
C TRP A 221 -22.42 3.50 3.77
N LEU A 222 -23.08 4.15 4.73
CA LEU A 222 -23.02 3.81 6.16
C LEU A 222 -24.39 3.39 6.71
N GLN A 223 -24.96 2.32 6.17
CA GLN A 223 -25.98 1.50 6.85
C GLN A 223 -25.54 0.04 6.90
#